data_AF-A0A7W0Z175-F1
#
_entry.id   AF-A0A7W0Z175-F1
#
_cell.length_a   1.000
_cell.length_b   1.000
_cell.length_c   1.000
_cell.angle_alpha   90.00
_cell.angle_beta   90.00
_cell.angle_gamma   90.00
#
_symmetry.space_group_name_H-M   'P 1'
#
loop_
_entity.id
_entity.type
_entity.pdbx_description
1 polymer ?
#
loop_
_entity_poly.entity_id
_entity_poly.type
_entity_poly.pdbx_seq_one_letter_code
_entity_poly.pdbx_strand_id
1 'polypeptide(L)'
;RMDRPEDFEANPVTGKVYLVLTNNNQREIDQIDEANPRVHNLHGHIIEMTEDNDDHAATTFTWEIFLLAGDPAQGSTYFGGFSRDEVSPFSAPDNITFDVDGNLWISTDGMPNNLPGNDGLFVVPTEGEARGRVQQFFSSVPGAEVSGPVFNPDNSALFASIQHPAEGSTYEEPLTRWPDGGTTAPPRPSVVLIQAGDGTARVGTNRG
;
A
#
# COMPACT_ATOMS: atom_id res chain seq x y z
N ARG A 1 -2.18 -0.26 -22.12
CA ARG A 1 -2.61 -1.42 -21.29
C ARG A 1 -1.93 -1.21 -19.95
N MET A 2 -2.62 -1.39 -18.83
CA MET A 2 -2.07 -1.05 -17.52
C MET A 2 -1.42 -2.26 -16.83
N ASP A 3 -0.50 -1.99 -15.92
CA ASP A 3 0.14 -2.99 -15.05
C ASP A 3 -0.77 -3.37 -13.87
N ARG A 4 -1.70 -4.30 -14.12
CA ARG A 4 -2.63 -4.88 -13.13
C ARG A 4 -3.26 -3.84 -12.20
N PRO A 5 -4.24 -3.07 -12.68
CA PRO A 5 -5.06 -2.23 -11.82
C PRO A 5 -5.74 -3.08 -10.74
N GLU A 6 -5.56 -2.71 -9.48
CA GLU A 6 -6.27 -3.29 -8.34
C GLU A 6 -7.26 -2.23 -7.81
N ASP A 7 -6.90 -1.51 -6.74
CA ASP A 7 -7.76 -0.52 -6.10
C ASP A 7 -7.61 0.91 -6.64
N PHE A 8 -8.63 1.74 -6.41
CA PHE A 8 -8.58 3.18 -6.63
C PHE A 8 -9.46 3.94 -5.65
N GLU A 9 -8.99 5.09 -5.18
CA GLU A 9 -9.71 5.91 -4.19
C GLU A 9 -9.56 7.40 -4.51
N ALA A 10 -10.58 8.18 -4.17
CA ALA A 10 -10.54 9.64 -4.26
C ALA A 10 -10.08 10.24 -2.93
N ASN A 11 -9.08 11.10 -2.96
CA ASN A 11 -8.59 11.79 -1.78
C ASN A 11 -9.68 12.74 -1.25
N PRO A 12 -10.15 12.59 0.00
CA PRO A 12 -11.26 13.37 0.54
C PRO A 12 -10.92 14.84 0.78
N VAL A 13 -9.63 15.22 0.76
CA VAL A 13 -9.15 16.58 0.98
C VAL A 13 -8.91 17.30 -0.35
N THR A 14 -8.30 16.62 -1.32
CA THR A 14 -7.89 17.24 -2.59
C THR A 14 -8.80 16.93 -3.78
N GLY A 15 -9.65 15.88 -3.68
CA GLY A 15 -10.47 15.39 -4.79
C GLY A 15 -9.70 14.59 -5.86
N LYS A 16 -8.37 14.54 -5.80
CA LYS A 16 -7.55 13.76 -6.74
C LYS A 16 -7.78 12.27 -6.56
N VAL A 17 -7.73 11.50 -7.65
CA VAL A 17 -7.93 10.04 -7.62
C VAL A 17 -6.59 9.32 -7.70
N TYR A 18 -6.41 8.29 -6.89
CA TYR A 18 -5.20 7.49 -6.88
C TYR A 18 -5.53 6.09 -7.37
N LEU A 19 -4.77 5.59 -8.35
CA LEU A 19 -4.93 4.27 -8.95
C LEU A 19 -3.72 3.40 -8.60
N VAL A 20 -3.99 2.22 -8.04
CA VAL A 20 -2.96 1.24 -7.71
C VAL A 20 -2.72 0.30 -8.90
N LEU A 21 -1.44 0.10 -9.21
CA LEU A 21 -0.96 -0.79 -10.27
C LEU A 21 0.02 -1.79 -9.65
N THR A 22 -0.47 -2.95 -9.21
CA THR A 22 0.24 -3.83 -8.26
C THR A 22 1.55 -4.38 -8.82
N ASN A 23 1.58 -4.85 -10.07
CA ASN A 23 2.79 -5.31 -10.77
C ASN A 23 2.47 -5.75 -12.20
N ASN A 24 3.50 -6.01 -12.98
CA ASN A 24 3.43 -6.74 -14.24
C ASN A 24 4.79 -7.33 -14.64
N ASN A 25 5.07 -8.55 -14.18
CA ASN A 25 6.27 -9.30 -14.57
C ASN A 25 6.36 -9.53 -16.10
N GLN A 26 5.22 -9.54 -16.80
CA GLN A 26 5.13 -9.81 -18.24
C GLN A 26 5.25 -8.55 -19.10
N ARG A 27 5.49 -7.37 -18.50
CA ARG A 27 5.69 -6.11 -19.23
C ARG A 27 7.00 -6.19 -20.02
N GLU A 28 6.90 -6.22 -21.35
CA GLU A 28 8.06 -6.29 -22.24
C GLU A 28 8.54 -4.88 -22.65
N ILE A 29 9.78 -4.81 -23.15
CA ILE A 29 10.46 -3.54 -23.52
C ILE A 29 9.72 -2.72 -24.58
N ASP A 30 9.02 -3.36 -25.51
CA ASP A 30 8.24 -2.70 -26.55
C ASP A 30 6.84 -2.28 -26.08
N GLN A 31 6.50 -2.56 -24.83
CA GLN A 31 5.20 -2.27 -24.24
C GLN A 31 5.26 -1.32 -23.04
N ILE A 32 6.43 -0.78 -22.71
CA ILE A 32 6.54 0.30 -21.72
C ILE A 32 6.02 1.59 -22.34
N ASP A 33 5.40 2.40 -21.50
CA ASP A 33 4.94 3.74 -21.83
C ASP A 33 5.09 4.64 -20.60
N GLU A 34 4.67 5.89 -20.71
CA GLU A 34 4.78 6.85 -19.61
C GLU A 34 4.04 6.37 -18.35
N ALA A 35 2.91 5.67 -18.53
CA ALA A 35 2.07 5.20 -17.44
C ALA A 35 2.51 3.83 -16.90
N ASN A 36 3.40 3.12 -17.59
CA ASN A 36 3.91 1.79 -17.21
C ASN A 36 5.41 1.72 -17.57
N PRO A 37 6.29 2.41 -16.80
CA PRO A 37 7.63 2.76 -17.27
C PRO A 37 8.68 1.64 -17.12
N ARG A 38 8.33 0.48 -16.54
CA ARG A 38 9.30 -0.57 -16.18
C ARG A 38 9.03 -1.87 -16.91
N VAL A 39 10.06 -2.41 -17.57
CA VAL A 39 10.07 -3.79 -18.05
C VAL A 39 10.11 -4.74 -16.86
N HIS A 40 9.41 -5.87 -16.94
CA HIS A 40 9.29 -6.85 -15.87
C HIS A 40 8.98 -6.21 -14.52
N ASN A 41 7.98 -5.31 -14.50
CA ASN A 41 7.61 -4.52 -13.34
C ASN A 41 7.20 -5.41 -12.16
N LEU A 42 8.14 -5.81 -11.32
CA LEU A 42 7.87 -6.69 -10.17
C LEU A 42 7.19 -5.94 -9.01
N HIS A 43 7.40 -4.62 -8.94
CA HIS A 43 7.13 -3.87 -7.72
C HIS A 43 5.84 -3.06 -7.72
N GLY A 44 5.33 -2.69 -8.90
CA GLY A 44 4.14 -1.86 -9.00
C GLY A 44 4.34 -0.39 -8.64
N HIS A 45 3.28 0.37 -8.79
CA HIS A 45 3.29 1.83 -8.69
C HIS A 45 1.89 2.38 -8.47
N ILE A 46 1.82 3.67 -8.16
CA ILE A 46 0.57 4.39 -7.93
C ILE A 46 0.55 5.62 -8.83
N ILE A 47 -0.56 5.83 -9.54
CA ILE A 47 -0.81 7.01 -10.37
C ILE A 47 -1.77 7.95 -9.62
N GLU A 48 -1.46 9.24 -9.60
CA GLU A 48 -2.37 10.31 -9.17
C GLU A 48 -3.02 10.93 -10.41
N MET A 49 -4.33 11.13 -10.37
CA MET A 49 -5.14 11.69 -11.45
C MET A 49 -5.88 12.94 -10.96
N THR A 50 -5.86 13.99 -11.78
CA THR A 50 -6.57 15.25 -11.54
C THR A 50 -7.54 15.49 -12.70
N GLU A 51 -8.83 15.46 -12.39
CA GLU A 51 -9.91 15.72 -13.36
C GLU A 51 -9.90 17.18 -13.82
N ASP A 52 -10.29 17.42 -15.08
CA ASP A 52 -10.34 18.77 -15.62
C ASP A 52 -11.31 19.66 -14.82
N ASN A 53 -10.80 20.80 -14.34
CA ASN A 53 -11.52 21.75 -13.48
C ASN A 53 -11.98 21.18 -12.13
N ASP A 54 -11.31 20.13 -11.63
CA ASP A 54 -11.66 19.46 -10.38
C ASP A 54 -13.13 18.95 -10.38
N ASP A 55 -13.64 18.58 -11.57
CA ASP A 55 -15.00 18.07 -11.76
C ASP A 55 -14.97 16.57 -12.08
N HIS A 56 -15.46 15.74 -11.16
CA HIS A 56 -15.57 14.29 -11.37
C HIS A 56 -16.56 13.89 -12.48
N ALA A 57 -17.34 14.82 -13.03
CA ALA A 57 -18.14 14.61 -14.23
C ALA A 57 -17.39 14.93 -15.54
N ALA A 58 -16.16 15.45 -15.45
CA ALA A 58 -15.31 15.70 -16.61
C ALA A 58 -15.02 14.39 -17.37
N THR A 59 -14.68 14.54 -18.65
CA THR A 59 -14.31 13.41 -19.52
C THR A 59 -12.83 13.39 -19.86
N THR A 60 -12.06 14.25 -19.20
CA THR A 60 -10.64 14.48 -19.44
C THR A 60 -9.96 14.77 -18.11
N PHE A 61 -8.75 14.24 -17.96
CA PHE A 61 -7.94 14.37 -16.76
C PHE A 61 -6.46 14.45 -17.15
N THR A 62 -5.67 14.94 -16.21
CA THR A 62 -4.21 14.81 -16.21
C THR A 62 -3.79 13.78 -15.17
N TRP A 63 -2.59 13.23 -15.32
CA TRP A 63 -2.07 12.24 -14.38
C TRP A 63 -0.56 12.32 -14.24
N GLU A 64 -0.06 11.82 -13.12
CA GLU A 64 1.37 11.63 -12.86
C GLU A 64 1.61 10.34 -12.06
N ILE A 65 2.82 9.79 -12.14
CA ILE A 65 3.20 8.69 -11.24
C ILE A 65 3.51 9.29 -9.87
N PHE A 66 2.66 8.97 -8.89
CA PHE A 66 2.82 9.39 -7.50
C PHE A 66 3.99 8.65 -6.83
N LEU A 67 4.04 7.34 -7.00
CA LEU A 67 5.08 6.47 -6.42
C LEU A 67 5.47 5.36 -7.39
N LEU A 68 6.77 5.10 -7.53
CA LEU A 68 7.31 3.84 -8.11
C LEU A 68 7.88 3.01 -6.96
N ALA A 69 7.18 1.94 -6.58
CA ALA A 69 7.55 1.07 -5.47
C ALA A 69 8.78 0.20 -5.80
N GLY A 70 9.38 -0.44 -4.80
CA GLY A 70 10.55 -1.31 -4.94
C GLY A 70 11.63 -0.97 -3.92
N ASP A 71 12.82 -1.54 -4.12
CA ASP A 71 14.00 -1.28 -3.28
C ASP A 71 14.71 0.02 -3.72
N PRO A 72 14.71 1.09 -2.89
CA PRO A 72 15.38 2.34 -3.21
C PRO A 72 16.89 2.19 -3.43
N ALA A 73 17.52 1.12 -2.91
CA ALA A 73 18.92 0.84 -3.16
C ALA A 73 19.21 0.39 -4.60
N GLN A 74 18.19 -0.03 -5.36
CA GLN A 74 18.31 -0.51 -6.74
C GLN A 74 18.03 0.55 -7.80
N GLY A 75 17.66 1.78 -7.39
CA GLY A 75 17.66 2.98 -8.25
C GLY A 75 16.50 3.10 -9.26
N SER A 76 15.50 2.22 -9.22
CA SER A 76 14.33 2.23 -10.13
C SER A 76 13.02 2.65 -9.45
N THR A 77 13.13 3.34 -8.32
CA THR A 77 12.02 3.76 -7.47
C THR A 77 11.83 5.28 -7.49
N TYR A 78 10.65 5.74 -7.10
CA TYR A 78 10.33 7.14 -6.95
C TYR A 78 9.42 7.33 -5.74
N PHE A 79 9.89 8.13 -4.78
CA PHE A 79 9.21 8.43 -3.53
C PHE A 79 9.17 9.95 -3.30
N GLY A 80 8.63 10.71 -4.26
CA GLY A 80 8.57 12.17 -4.15
C GLY A 80 9.94 12.88 -4.05
N GLY A 81 11.03 12.21 -4.46
CA GLY A 81 12.39 12.73 -4.34
C GLY A 81 13.11 12.44 -3.01
N PHE A 82 12.47 11.76 -2.07
CA PHE A 82 13.11 11.34 -0.82
C PHE A 82 14.21 10.29 -1.05
N SER A 83 15.26 10.36 -0.25
CA SER A 83 16.35 9.38 -0.32
C SER A 83 15.96 8.06 0.32
N ARG A 84 16.72 6.99 0.01
CA ARG A 84 16.46 5.65 0.54
C ARG A 84 16.43 5.56 2.07
N ASP A 85 17.15 6.45 2.76
CA ASP A 85 17.27 6.43 4.21
C ASP A 85 16.08 7.16 4.89
N GLU A 86 15.21 7.78 4.09
CA GLU A 86 14.06 8.57 4.56
C GLU A 86 12.72 7.89 4.33
N VAL A 87 12.69 6.75 3.65
CA VAL A 87 11.48 6.04 3.23
C VAL A 87 11.53 4.56 3.57
N SER A 88 10.36 3.95 3.75
CA SER A 88 10.24 2.50 3.84
C SER A 88 10.02 1.90 2.45
N PRO A 89 10.82 0.88 2.05
CA PRO A 89 10.60 0.19 0.80
C PRO A 89 9.34 -0.69 0.90
N PHE A 90 8.57 -0.75 -0.18
CA PHE A 90 7.43 -1.65 -0.30
C PHE A 90 7.33 -2.15 -1.75
N SER A 91 6.51 -3.17 -1.96
CA SER A 91 6.30 -3.77 -3.28
C SER A 91 4.88 -4.30 -3.37
N ALA A 92 4.36 -4.39 -4.60
CA ALA A 92 3.02 -4.89 -4.89
C ALA A 92 1.92 -4.21 -4.04
N PRO A 93 1.77 -2.86 -4.15
CA PRO A 93 0.63 -2.19 -3.55
C PRO A 93 -0.66 -2.79 -4.13
N ASP A 94 -1.68 -2.96 -3.28
CA ASP A 94 -2.95 -3.56 -3.68
C ASP A 94 -4.13 -2.63 -3.33
N ASN A 95 -4.48 -2.53 -2.04
CA ASN A 95 -5.58 -1.68 -1.58
C ASN A 95 -5.08 -0.36 -1.01
N ILE A 96 -5.92 0.66 -1.08
CA ILE A 96 -5.65 1.97 -0.52
C ILE A 96 -6.83 2.52 0.26
N THR A 97 -6.55 3.44 1.18
CA THR A 97 -7.56 4.30 1.82
C THR A 97 -6.92 5.64 2.17
N PHE A 98 -7.74 6.65 2.44
CA PHE A 98 -7.28 7.92 2.98
C PHE A 98 -7.62 8.07 4.46
N ASP A 99 -6.75 8.75 5.19
CA ASP A 99 -7.13 9.36 6.47
C ASP A 99 -7.79 10.73 6.24
N VAL A 100 -8.34 11.32 7.30
CA VAL A 100 -9.04 12.61 7.27
C VAL A 100 -8.12 13.79 6.99
N ASP A 101 -6.80 13.62 7.12
CA ASP A 101 -5.81 14.65 6.79
C ASP A 101 -5.36 14.51 5.32
N GLY A 102 -5.87 13.50 4.60
CA GLY A 102 -5.61 13.26 3.18
C GLY A 102 -4.34 12.44 2.92
N ASN A 103 -3.69 11.86 3.93
CA ASN A 103 -2.57 10.95 3.68
C ASN A 103 -3.10 9.64 3.09
N LEU A 104 -2.35 9.08 2.14
CA LEU A 104 -2.64 7.81 1.52
C LEU A 104 -2.09 6.67 2.38
N TRP A 105 -2.93 5.68 2.66
CA TRP A 105 -2.58 4.45 3.33
C TRP A 105 -2.63 3.31 2.32
N ILE A 106 -1.56 2.53 2.24
CA ILE A 106 -1.31 1.53 1.21
C ILE A 106 -1.16 0.17 1.89
N SER A 107 -1.94 -0.82 1.47
CA SER A 107 -1.71 -2.22 1.81
C SER A 107 -0.98 -2.94 0.67
N THR A 108 -0.25 -4.00 1.00
CA THR A 108 0.55 -4.75 0.01
C THR A 108 0.15 -6.23 -0.03
N ASP A 109 0.28 -6.81 -1.24
CA ASP A 109 0.15 -8.25 -1.54
C ASP A 109 1.29 -8.68 -2.46
N GLY A 110 2.39 -9.17 -1.89
CA GLY A 110 3.48 -9.70 -2.69
C GLY A 110 4.82 -9.81 -1.97
N MET A 111 4.90 -9.46 -0.69
CA MET A 111 6.09 -9.60 0.12
C MET A 111 6.01 -10.91 0.94
N PRO A 112 7.05 -11.77 0.94
CA PRO A 112 8.44 -11.47 0.58
C PRO A 112 8.84 -11.74 -0.88
N ASN A 113 7.93 -12.25 -1.73
CA ASN A 113 8.27 -12.74 -3.07
C ASN A 113 8.89 -11.65 -3.96
N ASN A 114 8.35 -10.44 -3.87
CA ASN A 114 8.75 -9.32 -4.73
C ASN A 114 9.75 -8.39 -4.05
N LEU A 115 9.79 -8.38 -2.71
CA LEU A 115 10.70 -7.60 -1.89
C LEU A 115 10.79 -8.25 -0.50
N PRO A 116 11.98 -8.41 0.12
CA PRO A 116 12.09 -9.01 1.44
C PRO A 116 11.28 -8.29 2.52
N GLY A 117 10.61 -9.06 3.39
CA GLY A 117 9.75 -8.57 4.47
C GLY A 117 8.37 -9.24 4.44
N ASN A 118 7.53 -8.92 5.42
CA ASN A 118 6.11 -9.27 5.35
C ASN A 118 5.36 -8.12 4.68
N ASP A 119 4.24 -8.45 4.04
CA ASP A 119 3.27 -7.44 3.62
C ASP A 119 2.77 -6.61 4.81
N GLY A 120 2.24 -5.42 4.54
CA GLY A 120 1.96 -4.46 5.61
C GLY A 120 1.08 -3.30 5.20
N LEU A 121 1.00 -2.33 6.10
CA LEU A 121 0.41 -1.02 5.84
C LEU A 121 1.50 0.04 5.85
N PHE A 122 1.45 0.89 4.84
CA PHE A 122 2.35 2.03 4.67
C PHE A 122 1.50 3.30 4.62
N VAL A 123 2.05 4.40 5.14
CA VAL A 123 1.40 5.71 5.09
C VAL A 123 2.30 6.67 4.33
N VAL A 124 1.70 7.52 3.51
CA VAL A 124 2.42 8.53 2.72
C VAL A 124 1.61 9.82 2.61
N PRO A 125 2.19 10.97 2.98
CA PRO A 125 1.57 12.26 2.72
C PRO A 125 1.42 12.51 1.22
N THR A 126 0.28 13.06 0.81
CA THR A 126 -0.02 13.39 -0.60
C THR A 126 0.21 14.86 -0.95
N GLU A 127 0.42 15.70 0.05
CA GLU A 127 0.61 17.15 -0.11
C GLU A 127 1.70 17.65 0.86
N GLY A 128 2.20 18.87 0.61
CA GLY A 128 3.20 19.52 1.46
C GLY A 128 4.63 18.99 1.34
N GLU A 129 5.52 19.44 2.22
CA GLU A 129 6.97 19.14 2.16
C GLU A 129 7.29 17.65 2.32
N ALA A 130 6.39 16.88 2.95
CA ALA A 130 6.55 15.44 3.17
C ALA A 130 5.90 14.59 2.06
N ARG A 131 5.39 15.20 0.97
CA ARG A 131 4.71 14.50 -0.10
C ARG A 131 5.57 13.39 -0.70
N GLY A 132 5.09 12.16 -0.65
CA GLY A 132 5.82 10.99 -1.15
C GLY A 132 6.76 10.33 -0.13
N ARG A 133 6.88 10.86 1.10
CA ARG A 133 7.67 10.25 2.17
C ARG A 133 6.97 9.05 2.80
N VAL A 134 7.09 7.89 2.15
CA VAL A 134 6.45 6.65 2.59
C VAL A 134 7.08 6.13 3.88
N GLN A 135 6.26 5.75 4.87
CA GLN A 135 6.69 5.09 6.10
C GLN A 135 5.87 3.81 6.32
N GLN A 136 6.53 2.71 6.69
CA GLN A 136 5.83 1.52 7.13
C GLN A 136 5.21 1.77 8.51
N PHE A 137 3.91 1.54 8.61
CA PHE A 137 3.15 1.71 9.84
C PHE A 137 2.90 0.37 10.54
N PHE A 138 2.58 -0.66 9.77
CA PHE A 138 2.25 -2.00 10.28
C PHE A 138 2.90 -3.06 9.39
N SER A 139 3.44 -4.11 10.02
CA SER A 139 3.91 -5.31 9.33
C SER A 139 3.04 -6.49 9.74
N SER A 140 2.56 -7.24 8.75
CA SER A 140 1.72 -8.42 8.92
C SER A 140 2.53 -9.61 9.42
N VAL A 141 1.96 -10.81 9.30
CA VAL A 141 2.57 -12.09 9.63
C VAL A 141 3.08 -12.82 8.39
N PRO A 142 4.01 -13.78 8.53
CA PRO A 142 4.53 -14.54 7.40
C PRO A 142 3.44 -15.20 6.55
N GLY A 143 3.56 -15.06 5.23
CA GLY A 143 2.66 -15.66 4.25
C GLY A 143 1.25 -15.06 4.25
N ALA A 144 1.06 -13.87 4.82
CA ALA A 144 -0.19 -13.12 4.71
C ALA A 144 0.02 -11.86 3.88
N GLU A 145 -1.01 -11.46 3.13
CA GLU A 145 -1.16 -10.09 2.63
C GLU A 145 -1.93 -9.22 3.65
N VAL A 146 -1.93 -7.91 3.44
CA VAL A 146 -2.88 -7.00 4.10
C VAL A 146 -3.86 -6.47 3.07
N SER A 147 -5.16 -6.53 3.39
CA SER A 147 -6.21 -6.13 2.46
C SER A 147 -7.37 -5.39 3.14
N GLY A 148 -8.02 -4.51 2.38
CA GLY A 148 -9.18 -3.74 2.80
C GLY A 148 -8.96 -2.88 4.04
N PRO A 149 -7.92 -2.00 4.09
CA PRO A 149 -7.77 -1.04 5.16
C PRO A 149 -8.95 -0.05 5.14
N VAL A 150 -9.58 0.18 6.29
CA VAL A 150 -10.67 1.16 6.41
C VAL A 150 -10.63 1.84 7.77
N PHE A 151 -10.71 3.17 7.76
CA PHE A 151 -10.82 3.94 8.99
C PHE A 151 -12.26 4.08 9.46
N ASN A 152 -12.44 4.21 10.77
CA ASN A 152 -13.65 4.82 11.31
C ASN A 152 -13.67 6.35 11.06
N PRO A 153 -14.84 7.02 11.17
CA PRO A 153 -14.99 8.41 10.74
C PRO A 153 -14.07 9.44 11.40
N ASP A 154 -13.61 9.20 12.63
CA ASP A 154 -12.69 10.10 13.36
C ASP A 154 -11.23 9.63 13.31
N ASN A 155 -10.94 8.55 12.58
CA ASN A 155 -9.63 7.88 12.48
C ASN A 155 -9.01 7.42 13.81
N SER A 156 -9.77 7.27 14.89
CA SER A 156 -9.28 6.64 16.12
C SER A 156 -9.08 5.12 15.98
N ALA A 157 -9.66 4.51 14.96
CA ALA A 157 -9.57 3.09 14.64
C ALA A 157 -9.34 2.85 13.14
N LEU A 158 -8.38 1.96 12.84
CA LEU A 158 -8.13 1.41 11.52
C LEU A 158 -8.42 -0.09 11.56
N PHE A 159 -9.26 -0.57 10.64
CA PHE A 159 -9.52 -1.98 10.43
C PHE A 159 -8.77 -2.45 9.19
N ALA A 160 -8.22 -3.66 9.22
CA ALA A 160 -7.62 -4.28 8.04
C ALA A 160 -7.76 -5.80 8.13
N SER A 161 -7.83 -6.47 6.99
CA SER A 161 -7.82 -7.93 6.90
C SER A 161 -6.40 -8.45 6.76
N ILE A 162 -6.04 -9.42 7.59
CA ILE A 162 -4.85 -10.24 7.40
C ILE A 162 -5.31 -11.49 6.66
N GLN A 163 -5.11 -11.53 5.34
CA GLN A 163 -5.58 -12.66 4.53
C GLN A 163 -4.57 -13.80 4.50
N HIS A 164 -5.09 -15.02 4.35
CA HIS A 164 -4.36 -16.28 4.16
C HIS A 164 -3.02 -16.44 4.91
N PRO A 165 -2.94 -16.16 6.23
CA PRO A 165 -1.70 -16.29 6.95
C PRO A 165 -1.11 -17.69 6.82
N ALA A 166 0.22 -17.75 6.71
CA ALA A 166 0.98 -18.95 6.40
C ALA A 166 0.79 -19.53 4.99
N GLU A 167 0.42 -18.74 3.99
CA GLU A 167 0.52 -19.17 2.60
C GLU A 167 1.95 -19.66 2.26
N GLY A 168 2.05 -20.68 1.41
CA GLY A 168 3.32 -21.30 1.04
C GLY A 168 3.80 -22.37 2.01
N SER A 169 2.95 -22.79 2.96
CA SER A 169 3.25 -23.85 3.92
C SER A 169 2.14 -24.88 4.05
N THR A 170 2.33 -25.89 4.90
CA THR A 170 1.36 -26.97 5.10
C THR A 170 0.61 -26.80 6.42
N TYR A 171 -0.49 -27.55 6.58
CA TYR A 171 -1.26 -27.55 7.82
C TYR A 171 -0.42 -28.02 9.02
N GLU A 172 0.41 -29.04 8.81
CA GLU A 172 1.28 -29.64 9.82
C GLU A 172 2.43 -28.71 10.21
N GLU A 173 3.04 -28.02 9.24
CA GLU A 173 4.24 -27.19 9.40
C GLU A 173 4.02 -25.79 8.82
N PRO A 174 3.20 -24.92 9.43
CA PRO A 174 2.92 -23.62 8.87
C PRO A 174 3.99 -22.59 9.23
N LEU A 175 4.15 -21.59 8.36
CA LEU A 175 5.04 -20.43 8.62
C LEU A 175 4.62 -19.61 9.84
N THR A 176 3.33 -19.59 10.17
CA THR A 176 2.79 -18.91 11.35
C THR A 176 1.56 -19.63 11.86
N ARG A 177 1.28 -19.51 13.16
CA ARG A 177 0.07 -20.03 13.81
C ARG A 177 -0.88 -18.88 14.23
N TRP A 178 -0.68 -17.70 13.66
CA TRP A 178 -1.49 -16.50 13.93
C TRP A 178 -2.97 -16.71 13.55
N PRO A 179 -3.94 -16.15 14.29
CA PRO A 179 -3.78 -15.23 15.43
C PRO A 179 -3.57 -15.90 16.79
N ASP A 180 -4.03 -17.14 16.94
CA ASP A 180 -4.13 -17.79 18.25
C ASP A 180 -2.77 -18.27 18.78
N GLY A 181 -1.81 -18.53 17.89
CA GLY A 181 -0.48 -19.03 18.23
C GLY A 181 -0.49 -20.48 18.73
N GLY A 182 0.56 -20.84 19.49
CA GLY A 182 0.72 -22.19 20.02
C GLY A 182 1.11 -23.23 18.96
N THR A 183 0.92 -24.51 19.28
CA THR A 183 1.42 -25.64 18.46
C THR A 183 0.32 -26.34 17.65
N THR A 184 -0.95 -26.12 17.97
CA THR A 184 -2.07 -26.90 17.40
C THR A 184 -3.12 -26.06 16.67
N ALA A 185 -3.17 -24.75 16.91
CA ALA A 185 -4.15 -23.90 16.25
C ALA A 185 -3.82 -23.77 14.74
N PRO A 186 -4.79 -23.89 13.83
CA PRO A 186 -4.54 -23.56 12.43
C PRO A 186 -4.33 -22.04 12.26
N PRO A 187 -3.54 -21.60 11.27
CA PRO A 187 -3.52 -20.21 10.84
C PRO A 187 -4.93 -19.80 10.39
N ARG A 188 -5.36 -18.57 10.70
CA ARG A 188 -6.72 -18.10 10.38
C ARG A 188 -6.71 -16.67 9.84
N PRO A 189 -7.28 -16.41 8.65
CA PRO A 189 -7.57 -15.05 8.21
C PRO A 189 -8.42 -14.34 9.26
N SER A 190 -8.06 -13.11 9.60
CA SER A 190 -8.80 -12.32 10.60
C SER A 190 -8.76 -10.83 10.28
N VAL A 191 -9.79 -10.12 10.71
CA VAL A 191 -9.81 -8.65 10.72
C VAL A 191 -9.15 -8.17 12.00
N VAL A 192 -8.19 -7.25 11.87
CA VAL A 192 -7.54 -6.59 13.01
C VAL A 192 -8.13 -5.19 13.22
N LEU A 193 -8.17 -4.78 14.49
CA LEU A 193 -8.40 -3.40 14.90
C LEU A 193 -7.05 -2.82 15.36
N ILE A 194 -6.63 -1.75 14.71
CA ILE A 194 -5.45 -0.96 15.07
C ILE A 194 -5.96 0.35 15.68
N GLN A 195 -5.55 0.64 16.91
CA GLN A 195 -5.90 1.85 17.65
C GLN A 195 -4.75 2.25 18.58
N ALA A 196 -4.71 3.52 18.98
CA ALA A 196 -3.81 3.95 20.05
C ALA A 196 -4.14 3.20 21.35
N GLY A 197 -3.14 2.93 22.20
CA GLY A 197 -3.34 2.10 23.40
C GLY A 197 -4.37 2.65 24.41
N ASP A 198 -4.62 3.95 24.43
CA ASP A 198 -5.67 4.58 25.24
C ASP A 198 -7.00 4.79 24.48
N GLY A 199 -7.06 4.44 23.19
CA GLY A 199 -8.24 4.56 22.33
C GLY A 199 -8.66 5.99 22.00
N THR A 200 -7.87 7.02 22.35
CA THR A 200 -8.29 8.43 22.22
C THR A 200 -7.56 9.21 21.13
N ALA A 201 -6.41 8.72 20.65
CA ALA A 201 -5.69 9.38 19.55
C ALA A 201 -6.03 8.80 18.19
N ARG A 202 -5.97 9.65 17.17
CA ARG A 202 -6.03 9.22 15.77
C ARG A 202 -4.83 8.34 15.44
N VAL A 203 -5.08 7.26 14.71
CA VAL A 203 -4.06 6.38 14.15
C VAL A 203 -3.15 7.20 13.22
N GLY A 204 -1.85 6.92 13.23
CA GLY A 204 -0.86 7.59 12.37
C GLY A 204 -0.43 8.99 12.82
N THR A 205 -1.01 9.55 13.88
CA THR A 205 -0.55 10.85 14.41
C THR A 205 0.57 10.67 15.43
N ASN A 206 1.66 11.42 15.27
CA ASN A 206 2.72 11.48 16.29
C ASN A 206 2.15 12.14 17.56
N ARG A 207 2.21 11.41 18.68
CA ARG A 207 2.21 12.07 19.99
C ARG A 207 3.58 12.71 20.13
N GLY A 208 3.64 14.03 19.97
CA GLY A 208 4.84 14.82 20.24
C GLY A 208 5.37 14.59 21.65
#